data_AF-A0AAP9SZZ5-F1
#
_entry.id   AF-A0AAP9SZZ5-F1
#
_cell.length_a   1.000
_cell.length_b   1.000
_cell.length_c   1.000
_cell.angle_alpha   90.00
_cell.angle_beta   90.00
_cell.angle_gamma   90.00
#
_symmetry.space_group_name_H-M   'P 1'
#
loop_
_entity.id
_entity.type
_entity.pdbx_description
1 polymer ?
#
loop_
_entity_poly.entity_id
_entity_poly.type
_entity_poly.pdbx_seq_one_letter_code
_entity_poly.pdbx_strand_id
1 'polypeptide(L)'
;MHEVDWAALAEEIKKNHRPHAGYFSWESDRAMAEFGVLDEFANALANQGTLFFYGARHRGEGEDPPDCDAHAGDGTRIEIEITELVDGPSIEAARLGQPYDWKDWKGALLPALEKLVRRKDKSRSIKGGPYSQYILVIFSDEPWLERDCLEHSIAQHTFDATQLITRAFLLLSYDPFIQRYPCYELRLYPNKPLQPTR
;
A
#
# COMPACT_ATOMS: atom_id res chain seq x y z
N MET A 1 3.05 -37.40 -9.94
CA MET A 1 1.86 -36.58 -9.64
C MET A 1 1.71 -36.61 -8.13
N HIS A 2 2.27 -35.61 -7.45
CA HIS A 2 2.25 -35.56 -5.99
C HIS A 2 0.85 -35.22 -5.53
N GLU A 3 0.28 -36.08 -4.70
CA GLU A 3 -1.01 -35.89 -4.04
C GLU A 3 -0.83 -34.74 -3.04
N VAL A 4 -1.55 -33.63 -3.26
CA VAL A 4 -1.51 -32.47 -2.38
C VAL A 4 -2.25 -32.83 -1.10
N ASP A 5 -1.54 -32.78 0.03
CA ASP A 5 -2.15 -32.91 1.35
C ASP A 5 -2.93 -31.62 1.66
N TRP A 6 -4.23 -31.67 1.37
CA TRP A 6 -5.16 -30.57 1.56
C TRP A 6 -5.31 -30.17 3.04
N ALA A 7 -5.02 -31.06 3.99
CA ALA A 7 -5.09 -30.75 5.42
C ALA A 7 -3.85 -29.98 5.89
N ALA A 8 -2.67 -30.39 5.42
CA ALA A 8 -1.44 -29.64 5.66
C ALA A 8 -1.51 -28.23 5.01
N LEU A 9 -2.02 -28.14 3.78
CA LEU A 9 -2.22 -26.86 3.11
C LEU A 9 -3.23 -25.96 3.85
N ALA A 10 -4.33 -26.52 4.36
CA ALA A 10 -5.32 -25.76 5.13
C ALA A 10 -4.77 -25.25 6.48
N GLU A 11 -3.92 -26.02 7.17
CA GLU A 11 -3.26 -25.57 8.39
C GLU A 11 -2.16 -24.53 8.11
N GLU A 12 -1.45 -24.64 6.99
CA GLU A 12 -0.51 -23.62 6.53
C GLU A 12 -1.24 -22.30 6.20
N ILE A 13 -2.38 -22.37 5.50
CA ILE A 13 -3.24 -21.22 5.19
C ILE A 13 -3.76 -20.55 6.47
N LYS A 14 -4.22 -21.33 7.46
CA LYS A 14 -4.66 -20.79 8.75
C LYS A 14 -3.55 -20.14 9.55
N LYS A 15 -2.32 -20.67 9.48
CA LYS A 15 -1.15 -20.05 10.12
C LYS A 15 -0.69 -18.77 9.43
N ASN A 16 -0.94 -18.66 8.12
CA ASN A 16 -0.45 -17.55 7.31
C ASN A 16 -1.42 -16.37 7.21
N HIS A 17 -2.68 -16.54 7.63
CA HIS A 17 -3.65 -15.45 7.70
C HIS A 17 -3.76 -14.88 9.11
N ARG A 18 -3.61 -13.56 9.21
CA ARG A 18 -3.95 -12.84 10.44
C ARG A 18 -5.45 -12.90 10.68
N PRO A 19 -5.90 -13.03 11.94
CA PRO A 19 -7.32 -12.96 12.29
C PRO A 19 -7.99 -11.62 11.93
N HIS A 20 -7.20 -10.56 11.72
CA HIS A 20 -7.65 -9.20 11.43
C HIS A 20 -6.86 -8.63 10.24
N ALA A 21 -7.52 -7.93 9.32
CA ALA A 21 -6.93 -7.36 8.09
C ALA A 21 -6.08 -8.37 7.30
N GLY A 22 -6.57 -9.61 7.22
CA GLY A 22 -5.80 -10.76 6.78
C GLY A 22 -5.72 -10.96 5.26
N TYR A 23 -6.45 -10.18 4.45
CA TYR A 23 -6.57 -10.40 3.00
C TYR A 23 -5.22 -10.30 2.28
N PHE A 24 -4.36 -9.37 2.70
CA PHE A 24 -3.00 -9.21 2.18
C PHE A 24 -1.92 -9.81 3.10
N SER A 25 -2.32 -10.42 4.23
CA SER A 25 -1.35 -11.02 5.14
C SER A 25 -0.98 -12.42 4.65
N TRP A 26 0.26 -12.57 4.17
CA TRP A 26 0.93 -13.86 4.09
C TRP A 26 2.06 -13.82 5.11
N GLU A 27 1.82 -14.28 6.34
CA GLU A 27 2.78 -14.12 7.45
C GLU A 27 4.14 -14.82 7.23
N SER A 28 4.25 -15.69 6.23
CA SER A 28 5.47 -16.42 5.89
C SER A 28 6.27 -15.87 4.70
N ASP A 29 5.73 -14.92 3.91
CA ASP A 29 6.47 -14.32 2.78
C ASP A 29 6.03 -12.88 2.50
N ARG A 30 6.78 -11.94 3.09
CA ARG A 30 6.56 -10.50 2.92
C ARG A 30 6.77 -10.04 1.48
N ALA A 31 7.72 -10.64 0.75
CA ALA A 31 7.97 -10.29 -0.64
C ALA A 31 6.82 -10.75 -1.54
N MET A 32 6.21 -11.91 -1.26
CA MET A 32 5.01 -12.37 -1.94
C MET A 32 3.79 -11.48 -1.63
N ALA A 33 3.63 -11.03 -0.39
CA ALA A 33 2.57 -10.09 -0.02
C ALA A 33 2.74 -8.73 -0.73
N GLU A 34 3.96 -8.19 -0.75
CA GLU A 34 4.30 -6.93 -1.45
C GLU A 34 4.10 -7.06 -2.96
N PHE A 35 4.49 -8.19 -3.56
CA PHE A 35 4.23 -8.47 -4.97
C PHE A 35 2.73 -8.59 -5.29
N GLY A 36 1.96 -9.25 -4.43
CA GLY A 36 0.50 -9.33 -4.57
C GLY A 36 -0.15 -7.94 -4.52
N VAL A 37 0.26 -7.09 -3.58
CA VAL A 37 -0.21 -5.69 -3.51
C VAL A 37 0.16 -4.90 -4.77
N LEU A 38 1.37 -5.10 -5.30
CA LEU A 38 1.82 -4.43 -6.52
C LEU A 38 1.00 -4.84 -7.74
N ASP A 39 0.71 -6.13 -7.91
CA ASP A 39 -0.13 -6.65 -8.99
C ASP A 39 -1.54 -6.08 -8.90
N GLU A 40 -2.14 -6.09 -7.70
CA GLU A 40 -3.48 -5.55 -7.50
C GLU A 40 -3.54 -4.02 -7.69
N PHE A 41 -2.49 -3.31 -7.32
CA PHE A 41 -2.35 -1.89 -7.63
C PHE A 41 -2.31 -1.64 -9.14
N ALA A 42 -1.50 -2.39 -9.89
CA ALA A 42 -1.42 -2.28 -11.34
C ALA A 42 -2.76 -2.60 -12.01
N ASN A 43 -3.44 -3.66 -11.56
CA ASN A 43 -4.78 -4.04 -12.03
C ASN A 43 -5.82 -2.95 -11.71
N ALA A 44 -5.79 -2.35 -10.53
CA ALA A 44 -6.69 -1.28 -10.14
C ALA A 44 -6.52 -0.04 -11.05
N LEU A 45 -5.28 0.37 -11.32
CA LEU A 45 -4.99 1.47 -12.24
C LEU A 45 -5.37 1.13 -13.69
N ALA A 46 -5.12 -0.10 -14.15
CA ALA A 46 -5.50 -0.54 -15.48
C ALA A 46 -7.02 -0.49 -15.68
N ASN A 47 -7.78 -0.98 -14.70
CA ASN A 47 -9.25 -0.93 -14.69
C ASN A 47 -9.81 0.51 -14.65
N GLN A 48 -9.03 1.46 -14.14
CA GLN A 48 -9.35 2.89 -14.16
C GLN A 48 -8.88 3.60 -15.45
N GLY A 49 -8.12 2.93 -16.31
CA GLY A 49 -7.50 3.55 -17.49
C GLY A 49 -6.37 4.53 -17.16
N THR A 50 -5.79 4.42 -15.96
CA THR A 50 -4.78 5.34 -15.42
C THR A 50 -3.42 4.69 -15.23
N LEU A 51 -3.22 3.43 -15.62
CA LEU A 51 -1.92 2.75 -15.53
C LEU A 51 -0.85 3.53 -16.29
N PHE A 52 0.23 3.88 -15.59
CA PHE A 52 1.28 4.77 -16.09
C PHE A 52 2.68 4.14 -16.04
N PHE A 53 2.77 2.86 -15.68
CA PHE A 53 4.02 2.11 -15.59
C PHE A 53 3.90 0.70 -16.14
N TYR A 54 5.04 0.06 -16.40
CA TYR A 54 5.14 -1.33 -16.83
C TYR A 54 6.38 -2.01 -16.24
N GLY A 55 6.42 -3.35 -16.37
CA GLY A 55 7.57 -4.15 -15.95
C GLY A 55 7.87 -4.04 -14.46
N ALA A 56 6.82 -3.91 -13.64
CA ALA A 56 6.93 -3.76 -12.20
C ALA A 56 7.40 -5.08 -11.56
N ARG A 57 8.32 -4.97 -10.59
CA ARG A 57 8.88 -6.12 -9.88
C ARG A 57 9.29 -5.76 -8.46
N HIS A 58 9.28 -6.78 -7.60
CA HIS A 58 9.90 -6.72 -6.27
C HIS A 58 11.41 -6.71 -6.40
N ARG A 59 12.13 -5.97 -5.54
CA ARG A 59 13.60 -5.83 -5.60
C ARG A 59 14.37 -6.89 -4.82
N GLY A 60 13.70 -7.68 -4.01
CA GLY A 60 14.26 -8.75 -3.19
C GLY A 60 14.87 -8.25 -1.88
N GLU A 61 15.17 -9.18 -0.97
CA GLU A 61 15.71 -8.87 0.34
C GLU A 61 17.03 -8.08 0.27
N GLY A 62 17.13 -7.03 1.09
CA GLY A 62 18.35 -6.23 1.22
C GLY A 62 18.49 -5.11 0.20
N GLU A 63 17.61 -5.03 -0.79
CA GLU A 63 17.58 -3.95 -1.78
C GLU A 63 16.66 -2.78 -1.38
N ASP A 64 15.92 -2.92 -0.28
CA ASP A 64 15.01 -1.88 0.22
C ASP A 64 15.76 -0.75 0.95
N PRO A 65 15.22 0.48 0.92
CA PRO A 65 14.16 0.97 0.03
C PRO A 65 14.70 1.31 -1.39
N PRO A 66 13.84 1.32 -2.43
CA PRO A 66 12.40 0.97 -2.45
C PRO A 66 12.12 -0.54 -2.48
N ASP A 67 10.91 -0.94 -2.09
CA ASP A 67 10.42 -2.33 -2.13
C ASP A 67 10.31 -2.86 -3.58
N CYS A 68 9.87 -2.00 -4.51
CA CYS A 68 9.61 -2.36 -5.91
C CYS A 68 10.16 -1.30 -6.87
N ASP A 69 10.47 -1.72 -8.10
CA ASP A 69 10.75 -0.80 -9.21
C ASP A 69 9.93 -1.15 -10.46
N ALA A 70 9.72 -0.16 -11.31
CA ALA A 70 9.04 -0.28 -12.59
C ALA A 70 9.58 0.76 -13.58
N HIS A 71 9.00 0.81 -14.78
CA HIS A 71 9.36 1.77 -15.81
C HIS A 71 8.15 2.63 -16.17
N ALA A 72 8.35 3.95 -16.28
CA ALA A 72 7.38 4.86 -16.87
C ALA A 72 7.33 4.68 -18.40
N GLY A 73 6.32 5.26 -19.05
CA GLY A 73 6.13 5.16 -20.51
C GLY A 73 7.31 5.67 -21.35
N ASP A 74 8.14 6.55 -20.81
CA ASP A 74 9.37 7.05 -21.45
C ASP A 74 10.62 6.17 -21.17
N GLY A 75 10.45 5.06 -20.45
CA GLY A 75 11.51 4.14 -20.05
C GLY A 75 12.30 4.57 -18.82
N THR A 76 11.99 5.73 -18.21
CA THR A 76 12.62 6.11 -16.94
C THR A 76 12.16 5.19 -15.82
N ARG A 77 13.05 4.95 -14.84
CA ARG A 77 12.75 4.08 -13.71
C ARG A 77 11.92 4.82 -12.68
N ILE A 78 10.87 4.17 -12.19
CA ILE A 78 10.09 4.62 -11.05
C ILE A 78 10.33 3.68 -9.88
N GLU A 79 10.26 4.23 -8.67
CA GLU A 79 10.27 3.44 -7.46
C GLU A 79 8.88 3.40 -6.82
N ILE A 80 8.57 2.25 -6.24
CA ILE A 80 7.29 1.98 -5.59
C ILE A 80 7.60 1.43 -4.19
N GLU A 81 7.19 2.18 -3.18
CA GLU A 81 7.23 1.79 -1.77
C GLU A 81 5.84 1.32 -1.35
N ILE A 82 5.76 0.19 -0.67
CA ILE A 82 4.51 -0.42 -0.22
C ILE A 82 4.42 -0.30 1.31
N THR A 83 3.25 0.07 1.81
CA THR A 83 3.01 0.11 3.26
C THR A 83 1.56 -0.19 3.59
N GLU A 84 1.33 -0.79 4.74
CA GLU A 84 0.00 -1.13 5.22
C GLU A 84 -0.59 -0.02 6.10
N LEU A 85 -1.86 0.32 5.88
CA LEU A 85 -2.72 1.04 6.81
C LEU A 85 -3.57 0.02 7.57
N VAL A 86 -3.31 -0.09 8.87
CA VAL A 86 -3.97 -1.04 9.76
C VAL A 86 -4.02 -0.46 11.18
N ASP A 87 -4.99 -0.88 11.98
CA ASP A 87 -5.10 -0.54 13.39
C ASP A 87 -4.18 -1.42 14.24
N GLY A 88 -2.97 -0.92 14.48
CA GLY A 88 -1.97 -1.60 15.31
C GLY A 88 -2.49 -2.08 16.69
N PRO A 89 -3.28 -1.29 17.44
CA PRO A 89 -3.92 -1.75 18.66
C PRO A 89 -4.82 -2.98 18.48
N SER A 90 -5.67 -3.00 17.44
CA SER A 90 -6.52 -4.16 17.12
C SER A 90 -5.70 -5.39 16.75
N ILE A 91 -4.63 -5.23 15.96
CA ILE A 91 -3.70 -6.34 15.67
C ILE A 91 -3.11 -6.91 16.96
N GLU A 92 -2.63 -6.05 17.85
CA GLU A 92 -1.98 -6.50 19.08
C GLU A 92 -2.96 -7.18 20.02
N ALA A 93 -4.16 -6.65 20.17
CA ALA A 93 -5.21 -7.28 20.96
C ALA A 93 -5.63 -8.64 20.38
N ALA A 94 -5.82 -8.73 19.05
CA ALA A 94 -6.10 -9.99 18.37
C ALA A 94 -4.99 -11.03 18.59
N ARG A 95 -3.72 -10.62 18.47
CA ARG A 95 -2.55 -11.46 18.73
C ARG A 95 -2.49 -11.99 20.16
N LEU A 96 -2.94 -11.19 21.12
CA LEU A 96 -3.03 -11.54 22.54
C LEU A 96 -4.30 -12.33 22.89
N GLY A 97 -5.18 -12.61 21.92
CA GLY A 97 -6.47 -13.27 22.15
C GLY A 97 -7.44 -12.44 22.99
N GLN A 98 -7.25 -11.11 23.02
CA GLN A 98 -8.08 -10.18 23.75
C GLN A 98 -9.24 -9.70 22.86
N PRO A 99 -10.41 -9.35 23.46
CA PRO A 99 -11.43 -8.62 22.73
C PRO A 99 -10.85 -7.32 22.16
N TYR A 100 -11.17 -7.03 20.91
CA TYR A 100 -10.81 -5.80 20.24
C TYR A 100 -12.03 -5.23 19.56
N ASP A 101 -12.11 -3.90 19.54
CA ASP A 101 -13.12 -3.18 18.79
C ASP A 101 -12.55 -2.77 17.44
N TRP A 102 -13.38 -2.78 16.40
CA TRP A 102 -13.01 -2.22 15.12
C TRP A 102 -12.75 -0.73 15.25
N LYS A 103 -11.69 -0.24 14.63
CA LYS A 103 -11.41 1.18 14.62
C LYS A 103 -12.49 1.92 13.83
N ASP A 104 -13.09 2.93 14.43
CA ASP A 104 -13.87 3.92 13.68
C ASP A 104 -12.90 4.77 12.85
N TRP A 105 -12.84 4.49 11.56
CA TRP A 105 -12.00 5.22 10.62
C TRP A 105 -12.53 6.61 10.30
N LYS A 106 -13.77 6.93 10.70
CA LYS A 106 -14.35 8.26 10.55
C LYS A 106 -13.55 9.28 11.36
N GLY A 107 -12.92 10.22 10.66
CA GLY A 107 -12.03 11.21 11.26
C GLY A 107 -10.63 10.70 11.62
N ALA A 108 -10.41 9.39 11.78
CA ALA A 108 -9.10 8.79 12.04
C ALA A 108 -8.29 8.48 10.77
N LEU A 109 -8.96 8.31 9.63
CA LEU A 109 -8.32 7.96 8.35
C LEU A 109 -7.28 8.99 7.88
N LEU A 110 -7.67 10.26 7.72
CA LEU A 110 -6.77 11.29 7.19
C LEU A 110 -5.53 11.48 8.08
N PRO A 111 -5.64 11.59 9.42
CA PRO A 111 -4.45 11.64 10.30
C PRO A 111 -3.55 10.41 10.18
N ALA A 112 -4.13 9.21 10.00
CA ALA A 112 -3.35 7.98 9.84
C ALA A 112 -2.58 7.97 8.50
N LEU A 113 -3.24 8.35 7.40
CA LEU A 113 -2.60 8.50 6.09
C LEU A 113 -1.49 9.55 6.12
N GLU A 114 -1.73 10.72 6.72
CA GLU A 114 -0.71 11.76 6.88
C GLU A 114 0.51 11.25 7.63
N LYS A 115 0.30 10.51 8.72
CA LYS A 115 1.38 9.92 9.50
C LYS A 115 2.20 8.93 8.65
N LEU A 116 1.54 8.10 7.84
CA LEU A 116 2.21 7.16 6.95
C LEU A 116 3.03 7.87 5.87
N VAL A 117 2.43 8.84 5.18
CA VAL A 117 3.10 9.67 4.16
C VAL A 117 4.34 10.34 4.77
N ARG A 118 4.19 11.06 5.88
CA ARG A 118 5.32 11.76 6.55
C ARG A 118 6.41 10.80 7.04
N ARG A 119 6.06 9.58 7.42
CA ARG A 119 7.03 8.57 7.87
C ARG A 119 7.86 8.06 6.69
N LYS A 120 7.22 7.78 5.55
CA LYS A 120 7.86 7.23 4.35
C LYS A 120 8.57 8.30 3.51
N ASP A 121 8.20 9.57 3.63
CA ASP A 121 8.85 10.70 2.94
C ASP A 121 10.28 11.03 3.41
N LYS A 122 10.88 10.21 4.28
CA LYS A 122 12.18 10.47 4.93
C LYS A 122 13.33 9.61 4.42
N SER A 123 13.20 8.93 3.28
CA SER A 123 14.19 7.94 2.85
C SER A 123 15.54 8.58 2.47
N ARG A 124 16.45 8.66 3.45
CA ARG A 124 17.85 9.10 3.27
C ARG A 124 18.75 8.01 2.68
N SER A 125 18.19 6.88 2.24
CA SER A 125 18.95 5.67 1.91
C SER A 125 18.35 4.88 0.74
N ILE A 126 17.71 5.57 -0.20
CA ILE A 126 17.18 4.98 -1.44
C ILE A 126 18.30 4.31 -2.23
N LYS A 127 18.12 3.05 -2.59
CA LYS A 127 19.09 2.24 -3.34
C LYS A 127 18.69 2.13 -4.81
N GLY A 128 19.70 1.92 -5.65
CA GLY A 128 19.50 1.52 -7.05
C GLY A 128 18.96 2.61 -7.97
N GLY A 129 18.91 3.89 -7.56
CA GLY A 129 18.50 5.01 -8.42
C GLY A 129 19.47 5.32 -9.58
N PRO A 130 19.21 6.39 -10.36
CA PRO A 130 18.18 7.42 -10.14
C PRO A 130 16.77 6.96 -10.54
N TYR A 131 15.76 7.50 -9.85
CA TYR A 131 14.33 7.30 -10.13
C TYR A 131 13.69 8.63 -10.54
N SER A 132 12.77 8.60 -11.50
CA SER A 132 12.02 9.78 -11.97
C SER A 132 10.81 10.10 -11.11
N GLN A 133 10.27 9.10 -10.41
CA GLN A 133 9.14 9.22 -9.49
C GLN A 133 9.34 8.31 -8.28
N TYR A 134 8.96 8.82 -7.11
CA TYR A 134 8.78 8.03 -5.88
C TYR A 134 7.30 7.86 -5.60
N ILE A 135 6.83 6.62 -5.59
CA ILE A 135 5.42 6.29 -5.43
C ILE A 135 5.23 5.57 -4.11
N LEU A 136 4.33 6.09 -3.28
CA LEU A 136 3.89 5.38 -2.08
C LEU A 136 2.54 4.70 -2.35
N VAL A 137 2.49 3.38 -2.22
CA VAL A 137 1.25 2.61 -2.24
C VAL A 137 0.93 2.22 -0.80
N ILE A 138 -0.15 2.81 -0.27
CA ILE A 138 -0.71 2.45 1.02
C ILE A 138 -1.84 1.46 0.75
N PHE A 139 -1.73 0.23 1.23
CA PHE A 139 -2.84 -0.74 1.12
C PHE A 139 -3.55 -0.92 2.46
N SER A 140 -4.82 -1.31 2.44
CA SER A 140 -5.57 -1.62 3.66
C SER A 140 -6.59 -2.73 3.42
N ASP A 141 -6.72 -3.60 4.42
CA ASP A 141 -7.81 -4.58 4.55
C ASP A 141 -8.60 -4.34 5.84
N GLU A 142 -8.58 -3.12 6.35
CA GLU A 142 -9.38 -2.75 7.51
C GLU A 142 -10.87 -2.74 7.14
N PRO A 143 -11.70 -3.55 7.81
CA PRO A 143 -13.13 -3.48 7.58
C PRO A 143 -13.68 -2.16 8.11
N TRP A 144 -14.83 -1.75 7.60
CA TRP A 144 -15.48 -0.47 7.93
C TRP A 144 -14.77 0.79 7.42
N LEU A 145 -13.77 0.66 6.54
CA LEU A 145 -13.44 1.72 5.59
C LEU A 145 -14.57 1.85 4.55
N GLU A 146 -15.70 2.42 4.98
CA GLU A 146 -16.86 2.63 4.12
C GLU A 146 -16.52 3.56 2.96
N ARG A 147 -16.75 3.05 1.74
CA ARG A 147 -16.33 3.69 0.50
C ARG A 147 -16.85 5.13 0.37
N ASP A 148 -18.13 5.35 0.67
CA ASP A 148 -18.77 6.66 0.50
C ASP A 148 -18.16 7.72 1.42
N CYS A 149 -17.79 7.34 2.66
CA CYS A 149 -17.12 8.24 3.60
C CYS A 149 -15.67 8.50 3.18
N LEU A 150 -15.01 7.50 2.60
CA LEU A 150 -13.61 7.55 2.17
C LEU A 150 -13.43 8.39 0.91
N GLU A 151 -14.25 8.16 -0.12
CA GLU A 151 -14.21 8.90 -1.38
C GLU A 151 -14.36 10.40 -1.13
N HIS A 152 -15.34 10.80 -0.32
CA HIS A 152 -15.56 12.20 0.00
C HIS A 152 -14.38 12.80 0.78
N SER A 153 -13.90 12.10 1.81
CA SER A 153 -12.80 12.60 2.66
C SER A 153 -11.50 12.74 1.88
N ILE A 154 -11.14 11.76 1.06
CA ILE A 154 -9.91 11.79 0.24
C ILE A 154 -10.03 12.83 -0.87
N ALA A 155 -11.17 12.89 -1.57
CA ALA A 155 -11.38 13.84 -2.67
C ALA A 155 -11.45 15.30 -2.23
N GLN A 156 -11.57 15.58 -0.93
CA GLN A 156 -11.56 16.92 -0.36
C GLN A 156 -10.28 17.27 0.41
N HIS A 157 -9.47 16.28 0.77
CA HIS A 157 -8.20 16.52 1.46
C HIS A 157 -7.06 16.78 0.49
N THR A 158 -6.10 17.59 0.92
CA THR A 158 -4.80 17.75 0.27
C THR A 158 -3.73 17.56 1.35
N PHE A 159 -2.90 16.54 1.18
CA PHE A 159 -1.80 16.23 2.08
C PHE A 159 -0.66 17.23 1.89
N ASP A 160 0.12 17.46 2.95
CA ASP A 160 1.29 18.34 2.89
C ASP A 160 2.27 17.97 1.77
N ALA A 161 3.03 18.96 1.32
CA ALA A 161 4.11 18.75 0.37
C ALA A 161 5.17 17.78 0.93
N THR A 162 5.71 16.95 0.06
CA THR A 162 6.58 15.81 0.35
C THR A 162 7.94 16.02 -0.30
N GLN A 163 9.04 15.78 0.41
CA GLN A 163 10.37 16.00 -0.15
C GLN A 163 10.73 14.97 -1.22
N LEU A 164 10.23 13.75 -1.05
CA LEU A 164 10.63 12.59 -1.84
C LEU A 164 9.44 12.01 -2.60
N ILE A 165 8.35 11.73 -1.89
CA ILE A 165 7.17 11.10 -2.46
C ILE A 165 6.58 12.02 -3.52
N THR A 166 6.52 11.55 -4.77
CA THR A 166 5.95 12.31 -5.88
C THR A 166 4.47 12.03 -6.07
N ARG A 167 4.03 10.81 -5.74
CA ARG A 167 2.64 10.36 -5.82
C ARG A 167 2.36 9.40 -4.67
N ALA A 168 1.14 9.42 -4.15
CA ALA A 168 0.72 8.47 -3.14
C ALA A 168 -0.66 7.92 -3.47
N PHE A 169 -0.88 6.64 -3.20
CA PHE A 169 -2.13 5.95 -3.48
C PHE A 169 -2.63 5.21 -2.25
N LEU A 170 -3.95 5.17 -2.08
CA LEU A 170 -4.63 4.26 -1.17
C LEU A 170 -5.31 3.17 -1.98
N LEU A 171 -4.87 1.93 -1.80
CA LEU A 171 -5.49 0.71 -2.34
C LEU A 171 -6.30 0.02 -1.23
N LEU A 172 -7.55 -0.30 -1.50
CA LEU A 172 -8.41 -1.06 -0.58
C LEU A 172 -8.57 -2.50 -1.06
N SER A 173 -8.97 -3.41 -0.16
CA SER A 173 -9.30 -4.79 -0.52
C SER A 173 -10.48 -4.88 -1.49
N TYR A 174 -10.66 -6.07 -2.08
CA TYR A 174 -11.60 -6.29 -3.17
C TYR A 174 -13.02 -5.94 -2.74
N ASP A 175 -13.67 -5.06 -3.52
CA ASP A 175 -15.04 -4.67 -3.26
C ASP A 175 -16.00 -5.43 -4.20
N PRO A 176 -16.81 -6.36 -3.67
CA PRO A 176 -17.68 -7.20 -4.49
C PRO A 176 -18.82 -6.41 -5.16
N PHE A 177 -19.18 -5.23 -4.66
CA PHE A 177 -20.26 -4.42 -5.23
C PHE A 177 -19.83 -3.70 -6.51
N ILE A 178 -18.55 -3.36 -6.65
CA ILE A 178 -17.98 -2.79 -7.88
C ILE A 178 -17.07 -3.75 -8.64
N GLN A 179 -16.88 -4.96 -8.11
CA GLN A 179 -16.08 -6.04 -8.69
C GLN A 179 -14.65 -5.61 -9.02
N ARG A 180 -14.02 -4.83 -8.14
CA ARG A 180 -12.65 -4.34 -8.30
C ARG A 180 -12.06 -3.91 -6.96
N TYR A 181 -10.75 -3.72 -6.95
CA TYR A 181 -10.03 -3.07 -5.85
C TYR A 181 -10.15 -1.54 -5.99
N PRO A 182 -10.80 -0.84 -5.03
CA PRO A 182 -10.81 0.62 -5.02
C PRO A 182 -9.38 1.16 -4.86
N CYS A 183 -9.01 2.10 -5.73
CA CYS A 183 -7.71 2.77 -5.69
C CYS A 183 -7.90 4.27 -5.83
N TYR A 184 -7.30 5.03 -4.91
CA TYR A 184 -7.43 6.48 -4.85
C TYR A 184 -6.06 7.13 -4.85
N GLU A 185 -5.81 8.05 -5.78
CA GLU A 185 -4.63 8.91 -5.72
C GLU A 185 -4.84 9.99 -4.64
N LEU A 186 -3.90 10.07 -3.70
CA LEU A 186 -3.90 11.07 -2.65
C LEU A 186 -3.34 12.38 -3.21
N ARG A 187 -4.10 13.47 -3.08
CA ARG A 187 -3.65 14.78 -3.55
C ARG A 187 -2.58 15.33 -2.62
N LEU A 188 -1.36 15.46 -3.12
CA LEU A 188 -0.25 16.10 -2.41
C LEU A 188 -0.20 17.57 -2.78
N TYR A 189 0.13 18.44 -1.83
CA TYR A 189 0.47 19.82 -2.15
C TYR A 189 1.67 19.82 -3.09
N PRO A 190 1.68 20.65 -4.15
CA PRO A 190 2.80 20.71 -5.07
C PRO A 190 4.07 21.04 -4.30
N ASN A 191 5.15 20.32 -4.58
CA ASN A 191 6.45 20.71 -4.08
C ASN A 191 6.76 22.13 -4.55
N LYS A 192 7.13 23.00 -3.61
CA LYS A 192 7.88 24.19 -4.00
C LYS A 192 9.12 23.68 -4.73
N PRO A 193 9.42 24.17 -5.94
CA PRO A 193 10.67 23.81 -6.60
C PRO A 193 11.81 24.09 -5.61
N LEU A 194 12.70 23.11 -5.43
CA LEU A 194 13.91 23.28 -4.63
C LEU A 194 14.57 24.57 -5.10
N GLN A 195 14.57 25.60 -4.25
CA GLN A 195 15.32 26.79 -4.59
C GLN A 195 16.78 26.35 -4.70
N PRO A 196 17.47 26.69 -5.80
CA PRO A 196 18.88 26.37 -5.92
C PRO A 196 19.60 26.97 -4.72
N THR A 197 20.26 26.12 -3.94
CA THR A 197 21.19 26.54 -2.90
C THR A 197 22.22 27.46 -3.57
N ARG A 198 22.24 28.73 -3.15
CA ARG A 198 23.27 29.70 -3.54
C ARG A 198 24.60 29.34 -2.89
#